data_AF-A0AAN8YK08-F1
#
_entry.id   AF-A0AAN8YK08-F1
#
_cell.length_a   1.000
_cell.length_b   1.000
_cell.length_c   1.000
_cell.angle_alpha   90.00
_cell.angle_beta   90.00
_cell.angle_gamma   90.00
#
_symmetry.space_group_name_H-M   'P 1'
#
loop_
_entity.id
_entity.type
_entity.pdbx_description
1 polymer ?
#
loop_
_entity_poly.entity_id
_entity_poly.type
_entity_poly.pdbx_seq_one_letter_code
_entity_poly.pdbx_strand_id
1 'polypeptide(L)'
;MFRFAHTIMKTRWEKLAEILSTSKRFSIEQLPSQHCAVSKQVRPPSPAFAWLKCEAEEDEEYHNVLRKADTAFGVENRYVRLSVVNSRDDFDLLLQTLQDLVSKHRSIVDGVMSL
;
A
#
# COMPACT_ATOMS: atom_id res chain seq x y z
N MET A 1 5.36 -14.92 20.73
CA MET A 1 5.36 -13.58 20.12
C MET A 1 5.70 -13.59 18.62
N PHE A 2 6.89 -14.05 18.19
CA PHE A 2 7.35 -13.97 16.78
C PHE A 2 6.36 -14.53 15.74
N ARG A 3 5.90 -15.78 15.91
CA ARG A 3 4.99 -16.41 14.93
C ARG A 3 3.68 -15.64 14.78
N PHE A 4 3.11 -15.18 15.89
CA PHE A 4 1.86 -14.41 15.89
C PHE A 4 2.04 -13.08 15.13
N ALA A 5 3.04 -12.28 15.52
CA ALA A 5 3.32 -11.00 14.88
C ALA A 5 3.60 -11.15 13.39
N HIS A 6 4.42 -12.14 13.02
CA HIS A 6 4.69 -12.44 11.62
C HIS A 6 3.44 -12.81 10.83
N THR A 7 2.56 -13.66 11.38
CA THR A 7 1.30 -14.02 10.71
C THR A 7 0.44 -12.78 10.45
N ILE A 8 0.27 -11.91 11.46
CA ILE A 8 -0.50 -10.68 11.30
C ILE A 8 0.12 -9.77 10.24
N MET A 9 1.43 -9.50 10.33
CA MET A 9 2.11 -8.59 9.40
C MET A 9 2.13 -9.12 7.97
N LYS A 10 2.30 -10.44 7.78
CA LYS A 10 2.19 -11.08 6.48
C LYS A 10 0.80 -10.88 5.88
N THR A 11 -0.26 -11.18 6.64
CA THR A 11 -1.65 -11.01 6.16
C THR A 11 -1.96 -9.55 5.83
N ARG A 12 -1.47 -8.61 6.64
CA ARG A 12 -1.63 -7.17 6.36
C ARG A 12 -0.91 -6.77 5.06
N TRP A 13 0.32 -7.23 4.87
CA TRP A 13 1.08 -6.96 3.65
C TRP A 13 0.40 -7.54 2.39
N GLU A 14 -0.11 -8.77 2.46
CA GLU A 14 -0.81 -9.43 1.35
C GLU A 14 -2.08 -8.65 0.95
N LYS A 15 -2.90 -8.23 1.91
CA LYS A 15 -4.10 -7.41 1.63
C LYS A 15 -3.76 -6.06 0.99
N LEU A 16 -2.71 -5.40 1.48
CA LEU A 16 -2.24 -4.13 0.94
C LEU A 16 -1.80 -4.31 -0.52
N ALA A 17 -0.97 -5.32 -0.78
CA ALA A 17 -0.47 -5.63 -2.12
C ALA A 17 -1.61 -6.01 -3.08
N GLU A 18 -2.61 -6.76 -2.62
CA GLU A 18 -3.78 -7.15 -3.40
C GLU A 18 -4.56 -5.93 -3.90
N ILE A 19 -4.90 -4.98 -3.02
CA ILE A 19 -5.62 -3.75 -3.40
C ILE A 19 -4.82 -2.97 -4.44
N LEU A 20 -3.51 -2.77 -4.18
CA LEU A 20 -2.66 -1.98 -5.06
C LEU A 20 -2.43 -2.65 -6.41
N SER A 21 -2.45 -3.99 -6.48
CA SER A 21 -2.32 -4.73 -7.74
C SER A 21 -3.45 -4.47 -8.74
N THR A 22 -4.58 -3.92 -8.27
CA THR A 22 -5.74 -3.62 -9.12
C THR A 22 -5.60 -2.29 -9.89
N SER A 23 -4.53 -1.51 -9.66
CA SER A 23 -4.26 -0.24 -10.35
C SER A 23 -2.79 -0.08 -10.72
N LYS A 24 -2.53 0.63 -11.82
CA LYS A 24 -1.17 1.02 -12.22
C LYS A 24 -0.74 2.38 -11.65
N ARG A 25 -1.63 3.10 -10.95
CA ARG A 25 -1.35 4.44 -10.39
C ARG A 25 -0.40 4.42 -9.21
N PHE A 26 -0.33 3.27 -8.54
CA PHE A 26 0.45 3.12 -7.33
C PHE A 26 1.31 1.88 -7.41
N SER A 27 2.51 1.96 -6.87
CA SER A 27 3.38 0.82 -6.65
C SER A 27 3.90 0.85 -5.22
N ILE A 28 4.28 -0.32 -4.70
CA ILE A 28 4.97 -0.45 -3.41
C ILE A 28 6.32 -1.12 -3.62
N GLU A 29 7.22 -0.94 -2.66
CA GLU A 29 8.52 -1.59 -2.65
C GLU A 29 8.41 -3.11 -2.87
N GLN A 30 9.22 -3.63 -3.79
CA GLN A 30 9.37 -5.07 -3.99
C GLN A 30 10.52 -5.56 -3.12
N LEU A 31 10.17 -6.34 -2.10
CA LEU A 31 11.14 -6.94 -1.19
C LEU A 31 11.25 -8.45 -1.48
N PRO A 32 12.46 -9.00 -1.67
CA PRO A 32 12.63 -10.40 -1.98
C PRO A 32 12.38 -11.29 -0.75
N SER A 33 12.00 -12.55 -1.00
CA SER A 33 11.94 -13.56 0.06
C SER A 33 13.35 -13.89 0.55
N GLN A 34 13.51 -14.11 1.86
CA GLN A 34 14.81 -14.40 2.48
C GLN A 34 14.72 -15.54 3.49
N HIS A 35 15.85 -16.21 3.72
CA HIS A 35 15.95 -17.22 4.77
C HIS A 35 15.96 -16.58 6.16
N CYS A 36 15.00 -16.95 7.00
CA CYS A 36 14.92 -16.50 8.39
C CYS A 36 15.49 -17.57 9.32
N ALA A 37 16.58 -17.25 10.02
CA ALA A 37 17.26 -18.16 10.95
C ALA A 37 16.38 -18.57 12.14
N VAL A 38 15.51 -17.68 12.63
CA VAL A 38 14.63 -17.95 13.78
C VAL A 38 13.57 -19.00 13.43
N SER A 39 12.99 -18.93 12.24
CA SER A 39 11.99 -19.90 11.78
C SER A 39 12.53 -21.07 10.98
N LYS A 40 13.81 -21.00 10.55
CA LYS A 40 14.46 -21.98 9.66
C LYS A 40 13.70 -22.19 8.35
N GLN A 41 13.18 -21.10 7.77
CA GLN A 41 12.33 -21.12 6.58
C GLN A 41 12.65 -19.92 5.70
N VAL A 42 12.49 -20.07 4.39
CA VAL A 42 12.42 -18.93 3.46
C VAL A 42 11.06 -18.27 3.61
N ARG A 43 11.04 -16.94 3.75
CA ARG A 43 9.81 -16.19 4.03
C ARG A 43 9.68 -14.96 3.15
N PRO A 44 8.45 -14.60 2.74
CA PRO A 44 8.18 -13.33 2.10
C PRO A 44 8.35 -12.17 3.10
N PRO A 45 8.60 -10.96 2.59
CA PRO A 45 8.66 -9.76 3.41
C PRO A 45 7.34 -9.49 4.14
N SER A 46 7.43 -8.92 5.34
CA SER A 46 6.28 -8.42 6.11
C SER A 46 6.68 -7.16 6.89
N PRO A 47 7.02 -6.07 6.18
CA PRO A 47 7.58 -4.87 6.78
C PRO A 47 6.56 -4.12 7.63
N ALA A 48 7.06 -3.30 8.56
CA ALA A 48 6.22 -2.47 9.42
C ALA A 48 5.61 -1.26 8.69
N PHE A 49 6.27 -0.82 7.62
CA PHE A 49 5.87 0.30 6.79
C PHE A 49 5.86 -0.12 5.33
N ALA A 50 5.02 0.52 4.54
CA ALA A 50 5.03 0.41 3.09
C ALA A 50 5.41 1.75 2.49
N TRP A 51 6.33 1.75 1.53
CA TRP A 51 6.59 2.93 0.70
C TRP A 51 5.70 2.89 -0.53
N LEU A 52 4.63 3.69 -0.51
CA LEU A 52 3.70 3.84 -1.63
C LEU A 52 4.24 4.90 -2.58
N LYS A 53 4.50 4.51 -3.81
CA LYS A 53 4.88 5.42 -4.89
C LYS A 53 3.67 5.74 -5.76
N CYS A 54 3.48 7.01 -6.11
CA CYS A 54 2.55 7.39 -7.17
C CYS A 54 3.28 7.39 -8.52
N GLU A 55 2.69 6.72 -9.51
CA GLU A 55 3.25 6.56 -10.87
C GLU A 55 2.69 7.57 -11.87
N ALA A 56 1.72 8.40 -11.49
CA ALA A 56 1.22 9.46 -12.36
C ALA A 56 2.28 10.56 -12.55
N GLU A 57 2.41 11.08 -13.77
CA GLU A 57 3.12 12.35 -14.02
C GLU A 57 2.32 13.49 -13.35
N GLU A 58 3.03 14.50 -12.85
CA GLU A 58 2.53 15.54 -11.93
C GLU A 58 1.14 16.11 -12.28
N ASP A 59 0.10 15.54 -11.67
CA ASP A 59 -1.28 16.02 -11.74
C ASP A 59 -1.71 16.54 -10.37
N GLU A 60 -2.53 17.59 -10.30
CA GLU A 60 -3.06 18.15 -9.04
C GLU A 60 -3.77 17.12 -8.14
N GLU A 61 -4.25 16.02 -8.72
CA GLU A 61 -4.76 14.86 -7.97
C GLU A 61 -3.70 14.22 -7.06
N TYR A 62 -2.43 14.25 -7.45
CA TYR A 62 -1.27 13.81 -6.65
C TYR A 62 -1.31 14.45 -5.26
N HIS A 63 -1.34 15.77 -5.20
CA HIS A 63 -1.34 16.50 -3.94
C HIS A 63 -2.58 16.20 -3.10
N ASN A 64 -3.75 16.02 -3.72
CA ASN A 64 -4.98 15.70 -3.00
C ASN A 64 -5.01 14.26 -2.45
N VAL A 65 -4.43 13.30 -3.18
CA VAL A 65 -4.32 11.91 -2.73
C VAL A 65 -3.33 11.79 -1.57
N LEU A 66 -2.15 12.39 -1.69
CA LEU A 66 -1.15 12.39 -0.62
C LEU A 66 -1.68 13.09 0.61
N ARG A 67 -2.34 14.25 0.46
CA ARG A 67 -2.90 15.03 1.56
C ARG A 67 -4.03 14.29 2.29
N LYS A 68 -4.78 13.44 1.59
CA LYS A 68 -5.74 12.51 2.23
C LYS A 68 -5.06 11.33 2.92
N ALA A 69 -3.90 10.91 2.44
CA ALA A 69 -3.07 9.89 3.07
C ALA A 69 -2.11 10.44 4.16
N ASP A 70 -2.05 11.77 4.34
CA ASP A 70 -1.09 12.54 5.16
C ASP A 70 -1.31 12.42 6.67
N THR A 71 -1.34 11.18 7.15
CA THR A 71 -1.17 10.85 8.58
C THR A 71 0.24 10.34 8.88
N ALA A 72 1.16 10.28 7.90
CA ALA A 72 2.49 9.73 8.11
C ALA A 72 3.58 10.30 7.18
N PHE A 73 4.22 11.37 7.64
CA PHE A 73 5.63 11.75 7.45
C PHE A 73 6.24 11.69 6.03
N GLY A 74 6.58 12.89 5.53
CA GLY A 74 7.86 13.20 4.87
C GLY A 74 7.98 12.76 3.40
N VAL A 75 7.82 13.74 2.51
CA VAL A 75 7.76 13.58 1.05
C VAL A 75 9.15 13.75 0.41
N GLU A 76 9.69 12.70 -0.19
CA GLU A 76 10.28 12.85 -1.52
C GLU A 76 9.12 12.88 -2.52
N ASN A 77 9.19 13.73 -3.55
CA ASN A 77 8.07 14.22 -4.38
C ASN A 77 7.19 13.16 -5.10
N ARG A 78 7.31 11.86 -4.80
CA ARG A 78 6.47 10.75 -5.29
C ARG A 78 6.16 9.63 -4.29
N TYR A 79 6.69 9.67 -3.06
CA TYR A 79 6.54 8.58 -2.09
C TYR A 79 5.80 9.00 -0.82
N VAL A 80 4.97 8.09 -0.29
CA VAL A 80 4.33 8.19 1.03
C VAL A 80 4.64 6.95 1.84
N ARG A 81 4.90 7.12 3.13
CA ARG A 81 5.10 6.02 4.06
C ARG A 81 3.78 5.64 4.73
N LEU A 82 3.29 4.44 4.49
CA LEU A 82 2.08 3.89 5.14
C LEU A 82 2.48 3.05 6.36
N SER A 83 1.82 3.25 7.51
CA SER A 83 2.02 2.39 8.69
C SER A 83 1.15 1.14 8.59
N VAL A 84 1.79 -0.03 8.59
CA VAL A 84 1.12 -1.36 8.56
C VAL A 84 0.97 -1.94 9.97
N VAL A 85 1.62 -1.34 10.97
CA VAL A 85 1.68 -1.85 12.36
C VAL A 85 0.66 -1.24 13.32
N ASN A 86 -0.12 -0.25 12.87
CA ASN A 86 -1.11 0.44 13.71
C ASN A 86 -2.24 -0.50 14.17
N SER A 87 -3.23 0.06 14.89
CA SER A 87 -4.39 -0.73 15.35
C SER A 87 -5.11 -1.40 14.18
N ARG A 88 -5.96 -2.39 14.49
CA ARG A 88 -6.75 -3.05 13.46
C ARG A 88 -7.65 -2.05 12.72
N ASP A 89 -8.28 -1.14 13.47
CA ASP A 89 -9.21 -0.16 12.91
C ASP A 89 -8.49 0.84 12.01
N ASP A 90 -7.29 1.31 12.41
CA ASP A 90 -6.46 2.18 11.57
C ASP A 90 -6.04 1.46 10.27
N PHE A 91 -5.69 0.17 10.37
CA PHE A 91 -5.30 -0.62 9.22
C PHE A 91 -6.50 -0.87 8.28
N ASP A 92 -7.67 -1.15 8.83
CA ASP A 92 -8.89 -1.35 8.04
C ASP A 92 -9.31 -0.03 7.34
N LEU A 93 -9.18 1.12 8.00
CA LEU A 93 -9.39 2.44 7.41
C LEU A 93 -8.38 2.75 6.28
N LEU A 94 -7.12 2.38 6.47
CA LEU A 94 -6.09 2.49 5.42
C LEU A 94 -6.49 1.69 4.18
N LEU A 95 -6.93 0.43 4.34
CA LEU A 95 -7.35 -0.40 3.21
C LEU A 95 -8.55 0.20 2.47
N GLN A 96 -9.57 0.69 3.20
CA GLN A 96 -10.73 1.36 2.59
C GLN A 96 -10.31 2.60 1.80
N THR A 97 -9.44 3.42 2.37
CA THR A 97 -8.93 4.63 1.70
C THR A 97 -8.20 4.28 0.41
N LEU A 98 -7.35 3.24 0.43
CA LEU A 98 -6.63 2.78 -0.76
C LEU A 98 -7.58 2.19 -1.82
N GLN A 99 -8.60 1.44 -1.40
CA GLN A 99 -9.63 0.92 -2.31
C GLN A 99 -10.36 2.06 -3.02
N ASP A 100 -10.75 3.11 -2.31
CA ASP A 100 -11.41 4.28 -2.91
C ASP A 100 -10.49 4.99 -3.90
N LEU A 101 -9.22 5.14 -3.56
CA LEU A 101 -8.21 5.80 -4.41
C LEU A 101 -7.96 5.02 -5.71
N VAL A 102 -7.88 3.70 -5.60
CA VAL A 102 -7.69 2.82 -6.75
C VAL A 102 -8.97 2.75 -7.61
N SER A 103 -10.16 2.72 -6.99
CA SER A 103 -11.44 2.58 -7.70
C SER A 103 -11.85 3.82 -8.48
N LYS A 104 -11.55 5.03 -7.99
CA LYS A 104 -11.91 6.29 -8.66
C LYS A 104 -11.39 6.45 -10.09
N HIS A 105 -10.31 5.74 -10.45
CA HIS A 105 -9.81 5.75 -11.82
C HIS A 105 -10.60 4.83 -12.77
N ARG A 106 -11.21 3.76 -12.25
CA ARG A 106 -11.99 2.82 -13.06
C ARG A 106 -13.18 3.51 -13.74
N SER A 107 -13.87 4.39 -13.02
CA SER A 107 -15.00 5.16 -13.53
C SER A 107 -14.64 6.18 -14.63
N ILE A 108 -13.39 6.66 -14.69
CA ILE A 108 -12.96 7.61 -15.73
C ILE A 108 -12.61 6.87 -17.02
N VAL A 109 -11.91 5.73 -16.91
CA VAL A 109 -11.53 4.93 -18.09
C VAL A 109 -12.76 4.27 -18.74
N ASP A 110 -13.73 3.79 -17.94
CA ASP A 110 -14.98 3.23 -18.46
C ASP A 110 -15.89 4.29 -19.11
N GLY A 111 -15.78 5.57 -18.71
CA GLY A 111 -16.50 6.69 -19.31
C GLY A 111 -15.89 7.22 -20.61
N VAL A 112 -14.57 7.11 -20.78
CA VAL A 112 -13.86 7.54 -22.00
C VAL A 112 -13.90 6.49 -23.10
N MET A 113 -14.05 5.20 -22.77
CA MET A 113 -14.16 4.11 -23.74
C MET A 113 -15.60 3.85 -24.25
N SER A 114 -16.58 4.67 -23.86
CA SER A 114 -17.98 4.61 -24.33
C SER A 114 -18.41 5.83 -25.17
N LEU A 115 -17.46 6.66 -25.64
CA LEU A 115 -17.64 7.73 -26.62
C LEU A 115 -16.77 7.45 -27.85
#